data_AF-A0A6V7HWF7-F1
#
_entry.id   AF-A0A6V7HWF7-F1
#
_cell.length_a   1.000
_cell.length_b   1.000
_cell.length_c   1.000
_cell.angle_alpha   90.00
_cell.angle_beta   90.00
_cell.angle_gamma   90.00
#
_symmetry.space_group_name_H-M   'P 1'
#
loop_
_entity.id
_entity.type
_entity.pdbx_description
1 polymer ?
#
loop_
_entity_poly.entity_id
_entity_poly.type
_entity_poly.pdbx_seq_one_letter_code
_entity_poly.pdbx_strand_id
1 'polypeptide(L)' 'MDGMEGAANEISEECPNCGRKTNTSDSRLIKDTCGHEKCRMCLLYEEQGCKTCTQLHEPSPNYS' A
#
# COMPACT_ATOMS: atom_id res chain seq x y z
N MET A 1 -19.80 -23.80 7.41
CA MET A 1 -20.12 -22.95 6.26
C MET A 1 -21.22 -22.04 6.73
N ASP A 2 -21.02 -20.79 7.13
CA ASP A 2 -19.84 -19.92 7.19
C ASP A 2 -20.13 -18.98 8.38
N GLY A 3 -19.22 -18.94 9.36
CA GLY A 3 -19.42 -18.20 10.60
C GLY A 3 -19.43 -16.70 10.35
N MET A 4 -20.42 -16.01 10.94
CA MET A 4 -20.70 -14.58 10.90
C MET A 4 -19.49 -13.69 10.56
N GLU A 5 -19.65 -12.97 9.45
CA GLU A 5 -18.85 -11.82 9.06
C GLU A 5 -19.01 -10.71 10.11
N GLY A 6 -18.01 -10.59 10.98
CA GLY A 6 -17.91 -9.49 11.92
C GLY A 6 -17.63 -8.19 11.15
N ALA A 7 -18.57 -7.26 11.22
CA ALA A 7 -18.43 -5.88 10.75
C ALA A 7 -17.24 -5.21 11.46
N ALA A 8 -16.05 -5.34 10.89
CA ALA A 8 -14.91 -4.52 11.24
C ALA A 8 -15.19 -3.12 10.69
N ASN A 9 -15.32 -2.16 11.60
CA ASN A 9 -15.35 -0.72 11.35
C ASN A 9 -14.28 -0.35 10.29
N GLU A 10 -14.74 -0.17 9.05
CA GLU A 10 -13.92 -0.18 7.84
C GLU A 10 -13.28 1.20 7.64
N ILE A 11 -12.20 1.48 8.37
CA ILE A 11 -11.19 2.44 7.89
C ILE A 11 -10.46 1.68 6.78
N SER A 12 -11.05 1.67 5.58
CA SER A 12 -10.47 1.06 4.38
C SER A 12 -9.20 1.84 4.03
N GLU A 13 -8.07 1.43 4.60
CA GLU A 13 -6.78 1.91 4.10
C GLU A 13 -6.58 1.36 2.69
N GLU A 14 -6.20 2.23 1.77
CA GLU A 14 -5.98 1.88 0.36
C GLU A 14 -4.48 1.81 0.10
N CYS A 15 -4.05 0.83 -0.69
CA CYS A 15 -2.65 0.75 -1.05
C CYS A 15 -2.27 1.95 -1.93
N PRO A 16 -1.29 2.79 -1.53
CA PRO A 16 -0.88 3.94 -2.35
C PRO A 16 -0.20 3.52 -3.66
N ASN A 17 0.15 2.24 -3.80
CA ASN A 17 0.84 1.70 -4.97
C ASN A 17 -0.13 1.16 -6.05
N CYS A 18 -1.27 0.58 -5.65
CA CYS A 18 -2.26 0.00 -6.58
C CYS A 18 -3.71 0.44 -6.35
N GLY A 19 -3.99 1.23 -5.31
CA GLY A 19 -5.33 1.69 -4.94
C GLY A 19 -6.26 0.59 -4.43
N ARG A 20 -5.78 -0.63 -4.17
CA ARG A 20 -6.63 -1.69 -3.60
C ARG A 20 -6.87 -1.47 -2.12
N LYS A 21 -8.12 -1.70 -1.70
CA LYS A 21 -8.50 -1.77 -0.29
C LYS A 21 -7.69 -2.84 0.44
N THR A 22 -7.13 -2.48 1.58
CA THR A 22 -6.33 -3.37 2.43
C THR A 22 -7.16 -3.98 3.55
N ASN A 23 -8.44 -4.27 3.27
CA ASN A 23 -9.41 -4.77 4.23
C ASN A 23 -9.27 -6.28 4.52
N THR A 24 -8.45 -6.98 3.73
CA THR A 24 -8.17 -8.42 3.87
C THR A 24 -6.71 -8.65 4.27
N SER A 25 -6.42 -9.77 4.92
CA SER A 25 -5.07 -10.12 5.40
C SER A 25 -4.03 -10.21 4.28
N ASP A 26 -4.47 -10.67 3.12
CA ASP A 26 -3.73 -10.78 1.85
C ASP A 26 -3.47 -9.42 1.20
N SER A 27 -4.30 -8.42 1.46
CA SER A 27 -4.14 -7.06 0.94
C SER A 27 -3.61 -6.07 1.98
N ARG A 28 -3.28 -6.50 3.21
CA ARG A 28 -2.79 -5.64 4.30
C ARG A 28 -1.61 -4.74 3.87
N LEU A 29 -1.64 -3.47 4.29
CA LEU A 29 -0.51 -2.54 4.19
C LEU A 29 0.68 -3.05 5.01
N ILE A 30 1.84 -3.11 4.37
CA ILE A 30 3.11 -3.46 4.99
C ILE A 30 4.16 -2.43 4.58
N LYS A 31 5.05 -2.13 5.54
CA LYS A 31 6.16 -1.21 5.31
C LYS A 31 7.27 -1.93 4.55
N ASP A 32 7.61 -1.38 3.40
CA ASP A 32 8.69 -1.85 2.54
C ASP A 32 10.07 -1.48 3.08
N THR A 33 11.12 -2.04 2.48
CA THR A 33 12.52 -1.69 2.82
C THR A 33 12.83 -0.21 2.57
N CYS A 34 12.15 0.44 1.63
CA CYS A 34 12.26 1.88 1.42
C CYS A 34 11.54 2.75 2.47
N GLY A 35 10.77 2.14 3.38
CA GLY A 35 10.01 2.83 4.42
C GLY A 35 8.57 3.21 4.04
N HIS A 36 8.18 3.04 2.78
CA HIS A 36 6.82 3.30 2.30
C HIS A 36 5.89 2.09 2.50
N GLU A 37 4.61 2.38 2.70
CA GLU A 37 3.58 1.36 2.91
C GLU A 37 2.97 0.93 1.57
N LYS A 38 2.92 -0.38 1.33
CA LYS A 38 2.25 -0.98 0.17
C LYS A 38 1.56 -2.27 0.58
N CYS A 39 0.57 -2.73 -0.17
CA CYS A 39 -0.09 -4.00 0.16
C CYS A 39 0.86 -5.18 -0.06
N ARG A 40 0.61 -6.30 0.63
CA ARG A 40 1.41 -7.52 0.50
C ARG A 40 1.50 -8.04 -0.93
N MET A 41 0.43 -7.91 -1.72
CA MET A 41 0.45 -8.27 -3.14
C MET A 41 1.38 -7.37 -3.95
N CYS A 42 1.33 -6.06 -3.75
CA CYS A 42 2.30 -5.16 -4.38
C CYS A 42 3.72 -5.52 -3.95
N LEU A 43 3.99 -5.76 -2.66
CA LEU A 43 5.34 -6.17 -2.25
C LEU A 43 5.83 -7.43 -2.98
N LEU A 44 4.96 -8.42 -3.15
CA LEU A 44 5.32 -9.71 -3.78
C LEU A 44 5.48 -9.63 -5.30
N TYR A 45 4.69 -8.78 -5.97
CA TYR A 45 4.62 -8.72 -7.44
C TYR A 45 5.20 -7.43 -8.05
N GLU A 46 5.73 -6.51 -7.24
CA GLU A 46 6.30 -5.26 -7.75
C GLU A 46 7.68 -5.49 -8.38
N GLU A 47 7.72 -5.50 -9.71
CA GLU A 47 8.96 -5.61 -10.49
C GLU A 47 9.75 -4.29 -10.57
N GLN A 48 9.07 -3.14 -10.45
CA GLN A 48 9.66 -1.81 -10.71
C GLN A 48 10.03 -1.00 -9.46
N GLY A 49 9.96 -1.60 -8.27
CA GLY A 49 10.19 -0.90 -7.01
C GLY A 49 9.04 0.05 -6.60
N CYS A 50 9.16 0.65 -5.42
CA CYS A 50 8.06 1.36 -4.78
C CYS A 50 7.66 2.62 -5.56
N LYS A 51 6.42 2.68 -6.08
CA LYS A 51 5.92 3.86 -6.80
C LYS A 51 5.94 5.14 -5.98
N THR A 52 5.75 5.04 -4.66
CA THR A 52 5.82 6.20 -3.76
C THR A 52 7.23 6.81 -3.76
N CYS A 53 8.28 5.98 -3.75
CA CYS A 53 9.65 6.47 -3.95
C CYS A 53 9.81 7.16 -5.31
N THR A 54 9.28 6.56 -6.38
CA THR A 54 9.39 7.10 -7.74
C THR A 54 8.69 8.46 -7.86
N GLN A 55 7.51 8.62 -7.25
CA GLN A 55 6.75 9.87 -7.24
C GLN A 55 7.41 10.95 -6.37
N LEU A 56 8.02 10.57 -5.25
CA LEU A 56 8.75 11.50 -4.37
C LEU A 56 10.11 11.94 -4.95
N HIS A 57 10.58 11.28 -6.00
CA HIS A 57 11.77 11.66 -6.75
C HIS A 57 11.47 12.65 -7.90
N GLU A 58 10.29 13.30 -7.89
CA GLU A 58 10.18 14.61 -8.51
C GLU A 58 11.17 15.53 -7.76
N PRO A 59 12.15 16.15 -8.43
CA PRO A 59 13.07 17.03 -7.76
C PRO A 59 12.24 18.15 -7.13
N SER A 60 12.26 18.27 -5.81
CA SER A 60 11.79 19.46 -5.11
C SER A 60 12.24 20.67 -5.93
N PRO A 61 11.32 21.58 -6.35
CA PRO A 61 11.74 22.77 -7.05
C PRO A 61 12.76 23.45 -6.14
N ASN A 62 13.98 23.54 -6.66
CA ASN A 62 15.11 24.15 -6.02
C ASN A 62 14.64 25.50 -5.47
N TYR A 63 14.41 25.61 -4.16
CA TYR A 63 14.26 26.92 -3.54
C TYR A 63 15.69 27.44 -3.43
N SER A 64 16.08 28.18 -4.47
CA SER A 64 17.29 29.01 -4.48
C SER A 64 17.15 30.15 -3.48
#